data_AF-A0A972Y9C4-F1
#
_entry.id   AF-A0A972Y9C4-F1
#
_cell.length_a   1.000
_cell.length_b   1.000
_cell.length_c   1.000
_cell.angle_alpha   90.00
_cell.angle_beta   90.00
_cell.angle_gamma   90.00
#
_symmetry.space_group_name_H-M   'P 1'
#
loop_
_entity.id
_entity.type
_entity.pdbx_description
1 polymer ?
#
loop_
_entity_poly.entity_id
_entity_poly.type
_entity_poly.pdbx_seq_one_letter_code
_entity_poly.pdbx_strand_id
1 'polypeptide(L)'
;MTLWFWIALVAAVLAIGFGWLQSQSIMKADAGNDRMKEIASAIQEGANAYLKRQYTTIAYVGLGVVIILAILFRNWEVPLGFVIGAVLSGAAGFIGMKVSVQANVRTTQAASTSLQDGLSMAFKSGAVTGLLVVGLALLGVVAYYG
;
A
#
# COMPACT_ATOMS: atom_id res chain seq x y z
N MET A 1 3.16 -25.02 15.74
CA MET A 1 3.45 -24.17 14.57
C MET A 1 4.28 -24.96 13.57
N THR A 2 3.84 -25.01 12.31
CA THR A 2 4.50 -25.77 11.23
C THR A 2 5.61 -24.94 10.58
N LEU A 3 6.50 -25.57 9.82
CA LEU A 3 7.55 -24.88 9.06
C LEU A 3 6.98 -23.79 8.12
N TRP A 4 5.83 -24.05 7.51
CA TRP A 4 5.13 -23.13 6.60
C TRP A 4 4.74 -21.81 7.26
N PHE A 5 4.37 -21.85 8.54
CA PHE A 5 4.05 -20.65 9.31
C PHE A 5 5.25 -19.69 9.40
N TRP A 6 6.42 -20.22 9.78
CA TRP A 6 7.64 -19.43 9.89
C TRP A 6 8.11 -18.89 8.54
N ILE A 7 7.98 -19.68 7.47
CA ILE A 7 8.30 -19.23 6.11
C ILE A 7 7.40 -18.05 5.72
N ALA A 8 6.09 -18.16 5.94
CA ALA A 8 5.14 -17.09 5.61
C ALA A 8 5.41 -15.82 6.45
N LEU A 9 5.70 -15.96 7.75
CA LEU A 9 6.01 -14.83 8.63
C LEU A 9 7.29 -14.11 8.19
N VAL A 10 8.37 -14.86 7.92
CA VAL A 10 9.63 -14.28 7.46
C VAL A 10 9.47 -13.61 6.09
N ALA A 11 8.76 -14.25 5.16
CA ALA A 11 8.48 -13.67 3.85
C ALA A 11 7.67 -12.37 3.96
N ALA A 12 6.67 -12.32 4.87
CA ALA A 12 5.87 -11.13 5.13
C ALA A 12 6.75 -9.97 5.64
N VAL A 13 7.59 -10.24 6.65
CA VAL A 13 8.50 -9.24 7.23
C VAL A 13 9.49 -8.73 6.18
N LEU A 14 10.08 -9.62 5.38
CA LEU A 14 11.02 -9.23 4.32
C LEU A 14 10.35 -8.41 3.23
N ALA A 15 9.14 -8.79 2.79
CA ALA A 15 8.39 -8.04 1.78
C ALA A 15 8.04 -6.62 2.25
N ILE A 16 7.50 -6.49 3.47
CA ILE A 16 7.17 -5.18 4.06
C ILE A 16 8.45 -4.35 4.24
N GLY A 17 9.52 -4.95 4.78
CA GLY A 17 10.80 -4.28 4.99
C GLY A 17 11.42 -3.78 3.69
N PHE A 18 11.44 -4.60 2.64
CA PHE A 18 11.96 -4.19 1.34
C PHE A 18 11.08 -3.13 0.68
N GLY A 19 9.75 -3.25 0.77
CA GLY A 19 8.82 -2.21 0.31
C GLY A 19 9.07 -0.86 1.00
N TRP A 20 9.34 -0.88 2.31
CA TRP A 20 9.69 0.33 3.06
C TRP A 20 11.04 0.93 2.63
N LEU A 21 12.09 0.11 2.51
CA LEU A 21 13.39 0.57 2.03
C LEU A 21 13.31 1.17 0.63
N GLN A 22 12.55 0.53 -0.26
CA GLN A 22 12.39 1.00 -1.63
C GLN A 22 11.58 2.31 -1.68
N SER A 23 10.55 2.45 -0.84
CA SER A 23 9.82 3.71 -0.67
C SER A 23 10.74 4.85 -0.22
N GLN A 24 11.59 4.61 0.78
CA GLN A 24 12.56 5.58 1.26
C GLN A 24 13.58 5.98 0.18
N SER A 25 14.04 5.01 -0.62
CA SER A 25 14.93 5.27 -1.76
C SER A 25 14.26 6.17 -2.80
N ILE A 26 12.97 5.98 -3.08
CA ILE A 26 12.23 6.86 -3.99
C ILE A 26 12.12 8.26 -3.38
N MET A 27 11.73 8.39 -2.11
CA MET A 27 11.54 9.72 -1.49
C MET A 27 12.82 10.56 -1.45
N LYS A 28 13.99 9.91 -1.39
CA LYS A 28 15.30 10.57 -1.46
C LYS A 28 15.72 11.00 -2.87
N ALA A 29 15.07 10.48 -3.93
CA ALA A 29 15.38 10.87 -5.30
C ALA A 29 14.90 12.29 -5.60
N ASP A 30 15.58 12.94 -6.55
CA ASP A 30 15.30 14.31 -6.97
C ASP A 30 13.90 14.46 -7.56
N ALA A 31 13.15 15.44 -7.06
CA ALA A 31 11.81 15.78 -7.53
C ALA A 31 11.83 16.78 -8.70
N GLY A 32 13.02 17.11 -9.22
CA GLY A 32 13.20 17.97 -10.38
C GLY A 32 13.05 19.45 -10.08
N ASN A 33 12.70 20.21 -11.11
CA ASN A 33 12.58 21.67 -11.03
C ASN A 33 11.28 22.13 -10.35
N ASP A 34 11.16 23.44 -10.13
CA ASP A 34 10.03 24.03 -9.41
C ASP A 34 8.70 23.82 -10.13
N ARG A 35 8.69 23.85 -11.47
CA ARG A 35 7.48 23.58 -12.25
C ARG A 35 7.00 22.14 -12.10
N MET A 36 7.92 21.18 -12.07
CA MET A 36 7.60 19.77 -11.79
C MET A 36 7.01 19.59 -10.39
N LYS A 37 7.61 20.24 -9.38
CA LYS A 37 7.13 20.20 -7.99
C LYS A 37 5.75 20.83 -7.81
N GLU A 38 5.48 21.95 -8.49
CA GLU A 38 4.17 22.63 -8.47
C GLU A 38 3.06 21.69 -8.99
N ILE A 39 3.28 21.07 -10.15
CA ILE A 39 2.34 20.10 -10.73
C ILE A 39 2.17 18.89 -9.81
N ALA A 40 3.28 18.36 -9.27
CA ALA A 40 3.24 17.23 -8.35
C ALA A 40 2.46 17.54 -7.07
N SER A 41 2.52 18.78 -6.57
CA SER A 41 1.74 19.21 -5.41
C SER A 41 0.24 19.21 -5.71
N ALA A 42 -0.18 19.73 -6.86
CA ALA A 42 -1.59 19.70 -7.28
C ALA A 42 -2.13 18.27 -7.44
N ILE A 43 -1.33 17.36 -8.01
CA ILE A 43 -1.69 15.94 -8.10
C ILE A 43 -1.80 15.30 -6.71
N GLN A 44 -0.86 15.60 -5.80
CA GLN A 44 -0.89 15.10 -4.42
C GLN A 44 -2.13 15.58 -3.66
N GLU A 45 -2.52 16.84 -3.82
CA GLU A 45 -3.74 17.38 -3.22
C GLU A 45 -4.98 16.62 -3.71
N GLY A 46 -5.12 16.49 -5.04
CA GLY A 46 -6.23 15.74 -5.63
C GLY A 46 -6.28 14.28 -5.20
N ALA A 47 -5.13 13.61 -5.16
CA ALA A 47 -5.04 12.22 -4.71
C ALA A 47 -5.41 12.06 -3.23
N ASN A 48 -4.98 12.98 -2.36
CA ASN A 48 -5.34 12.96 -0.95
C ASN A 48 -6.85 13.21 -0.75
N ALA A 49 -7.45 14.12 -1.52
CA ALA A 49 -8.90 14.36 -1.49
C ALA A 49 -9.67 13.12 -1.96
N TYR A 50 -9.23 12.48 -3.05
CA TYR A 50 -9.80 11.24 -3.56
C TYR A 50 -9.71 10.11 -2.53
N LEU A 51 -8.52 9.85 -1.98
CA LEU A 51 -8.30 8.81 -0.96
C LEU A 51 -9.19 9.03 0.26
N LYS A 52 -9.25 10.27 0.77
CA LYS A 52 -10.10 10.59 1.92
C LYS A 52 -11.55 10.27 1.62
N ARG A 53 -12.09 10.68 0.46
CA ARG A 53 -13.48 10.42 0.10
C ARG A 53 -13.77 8.94 -0.12
N GLN A 54 -12.87 8.25 -0.82
CA GLN A 54 -12.97 6.82 -1.11
C GLN A 54 -12.94 5.99 0.18
N TYR A 55 -11.92 6.18 1.02
CA TYR A 55 -11.72 5.38 2.23
C TYR A 55 -12.77 5.67 3.29
N THR A 56 -13.26 6.91 3.39
CA THR A 56 -14.38 7.22 4.28
C THR A 56 -15.64 6.44 3.87
N THR A 57 -15.94 6.40 2.58
CA THR A 57 -17.09 5.64 2.07
C THR A 57 -16.90 4.13 2.29
N ILE A 58 -15.71 3.60 1.98
CA ILE A 58 -15.38 2.19 2.22
C ILE A 58 -15.51 1.85 3.71
N ALA A 59 -15.09 2.72 4.62
CA ALA A 59 -15.22 2.49 6.05
C ALA A 59 -16.68 2.37 6.50
N TYR A 60 -17.58 3.23 5.99
CA TYR A 60 -19.01 3.13 6.29
C TYR A 60 -19.63 1.83 5.75
N VAL A 61 -19.32 1.46 4.52
CA VAL A 61 -19.79 0.19 3.92
C VAL A 61 -19.22 -1.01 4.69
N GLY A 62 -17.92 -0.97 5.02
CA GLY A 62 -17.24 -2.01 5.77
C GLY A 62 -17.86 -2.23 7.14
N LEU A 63 -18.22 -1.17 7.87
CA LEU A 63 -18.93 -1.29 9.14
C LEU A 63 -20.28 -1.99 8.98
N GLY A 64 -21.04 -1.66 7.94
CA GLY A 64 -22.30 -2.36 7.62
C GLY A 64 -22.09 -3.85 7.38
N VAL A 65 -21.05 -4.21 6.62
CA VAL A 65 -20.69 -5.61 6.36
C VAL A 65 -20.31 -6.35 7.65
N VAL A 66 -19.53 -5.74 8.55
CA VAL A 66 -19.18 -6.35 9.86
C VAL A 66 -20.44 -6.69 10.66
N ILE A 67 -21.40 -5.77 10.72
CA ILE A 67 -22.66 -5.98 11.45
C ILE A 67 -23.45 -7.15 10.84
N ILE A 68 -23.58 -7.17 9.50
CA ILE A 68 -24.27 -8.25 8.79
C ILE A 68 -23.60 -9.61 9.07
N LEU A 69 -22.28 -9.69 8.99
CA LEU A 69 -21.54 -10.92 9.24
C LEU A 69 -21.70 -11.37 10.70
N ALA A 70 -21.66 -10.45 11.67
CA ALA A 70 -21.82 -10.78 13.08
C ALA A 70 -23.21 -11.38 13.39
N ILE A 71 -24.27 -10.83 12.78
CA ILE A 71 -25.64 -11.34 12.95
C ILE A 71 -25.81 -12.70 12.26
N LEU A 72 -25.30 -12.86 11.04
CA LEU A 72 -25.50 -14.06 10.25
C LEU A 72 -24.78 -15.28 10.83
N PHE A 73 -23.49 -15.12 11.19
CA PHE A 73 -22.65 -16.22 11.65
C PHE A 73 -22.74 -16.47 13.15
N ARG A 74 -23.27 -15.51 13.93
CA ARG A 74 -23.38 -15.58 15.40
C ARG A 74 -22.08 -15.97 16.12
N ASN A 75 -20.94 -15.70 15.48
CA ASN A 75 -19.60 -15.87 16.02
C ASN A 75 -18.72 -14.69 15.60
N TRP A 76 -17.57 -14.54 16.27
CA TRP A 76 -16.66 -13.42 16.02
C TRP A 76 -15.54 -13.73 15.03
N GLU A 77 -15.35 -15.00 14.67
CA GLU A 77 -14.28 -15.43 13.76
C GLU A 77 -14.41 -14.75 12.38
N VAL A 78 -15.57 -14.90 11.73
CA VAL A 78 -15.79 -14.36 10.37
C VAL A 78 -15.74 -12.83 10.33
N PRO A 79 -16.43 -12.08 11.22
CA PRO A 79 -16.35 -10.62 11.23
C PRO A 79 -14.95 -10.10 11.55
N LEU A 80 -14.22 -10.75 12.47
CA LEU A 80 -12.86 -10.34 12.83
C LEU A 80 -11.89 -10.56 11.66
N GLY A 81 -11.97 -11.71 10.98
CA GLY A 81 -11.17 -11.98 9.78
C GLY A 81 -11.44 -10.96 8.67
N PHE A 82 -12.70 -10.58 8.46
CA PHE A 82 -13.06 -9.51 7.53
C PHE A 82 -12.42 -8.17 7.92
N VAL A 83 -12.51 -7.75 9.19
CA VAL A 83 -11.92 -6.48 9.66
C VAL A 83 -10.41 -6.47 9.46
N ILE A 84 -9.72 -7.55 9.84
CA ILE A 84 -8.26 -7.68 9.66
C ILE A 84 -7.91 -7.53 8.18
N GLY A 85 -8.58 -8.30 7.29
CA GLY A 85 -8.34 -8.23 5.86
C GLY A 85 -8.63 -6.87 5.25
N ALA A 86 -9.76 -6.24 5.62
CA ALA A 86 -10.17 -4.95 5.11
C ALA A 86 -9.20 -3.84 5.54
N VAL A 87 -8.74 -3.84 6.80
CA VAL A 87 -7.79 -2.85 7.32
C VAL A 87 -6.42 -3.02 6.65
N LEU A 88 -5.90 -4.25 6.55
CA LEU A 88 -4.60 -4.51 5.92
C LEU A 88 -4.61 -4.19 4.42
N SER A 89 -5.68 -4.53 3.71
CA SER A 89 -5.90 -4.18 2.31
C SER A 89 -5.96 -2.67 2.11
N GLY A 90 -6.72 -1.97 2.97
CA GLY A 90 -6.78 -0.52 2.97
C GLY A 90 -5.42 0.12 3.25
N ALA A 91 -4.65 -0.39 4.20
CA ALA A 91 -3.31 0.11 4.48
C ALA A 91 -2.39 -0.05 3.25
N ALA A 92 -2.39 -1.22 2.60
CA ALA A 92 -1.61 -1.47 1.40
C ALA A 92 -1.96 -0.49 0.27
N GLY A 93 -3.27 -0.32 -0.02
CA GLY A 93 -3.74 0.58 -1.07
C GLY A 93 -3.42 2.04 -0.80
N PHE A 94 -3.63 2.50 0.44
CA PHE A 94 -3.37 3.88 0.83
C PHE A 94 -1.88 4.23 0.77
N ILE A 95 -1.01 3.37 1.30
CA ILE A 95 0.44 3.57 1.25
C ILE A 95 0.93 3.49 -0.20
N GLY A 96 0.49 2.49 -0.96
CA GLY A 96 0.86 2.31 -2.37
C GLY A 96 0.51 3.52 -3.24
N MET A 97 -0.69 4.08 -3.05
CA MET A 97 -1.10 5.30 -3.76
C MET A 97 -0.24 6.50 -3.39
N LYS A 98 0.02 6.72 -2.09
CA LYS A 98 0.89 7.83 -1.64
C LYS A 98 2.31 7.74 -2.20
N VAL A 99 2.88 6.54 -2.24
CA VAL A 99 4.22 6.33 -2.83
C VAL A 99 4.17 6.57 -4.33
N SER A 100 3.19 6.01 -5.03
CA SER A 100 3.06 6.15 -6.49
C SER A 100 2.91 7.60 -6.93
N VAL A 101 2.04 8.36 -6.25
CA VAL A 101 1.84 9.78 -6.57
C VAL A 101 3.12 10.60 -6.37
N GLN A 102 3.87 10.34 -5.30
CA GLN A 102 5.15 11.01 -5.05
C GLN A 102 6.28 10.53 -5.97
N ALA A 103 6.19 9.30 -6.47
CA ALA A 103 7.16 8.74 -7.40
C ALA A 103 7.02 9.35 -8.80
N ASN A 104 5.81 9.72 -9.24
CA ASN A 104 5.56 10.24 -10.59
C ASN A 104 6.51 11.37 -11.00
N VAL A 105 6.69 12.37 -10.13
CA VAL A 105 7.58 13.51 -10.44
C VAL A 105 9.05 13.10 -10.53
N ARG A 106 9.47 12.15 -9.68
CA ARG A 106 10.83 11.61 -9.65
C ARG A 106 11.11 10.71 -10.86
N THR A 107 10.10 9.98 -11.31
CA THR A 107 10.15 9.21 -12.56
C THR A 107 10.31 10.15 -13.75
N THR A 108 9.55 11.26 -13.81
CA THR A 108 9.71 12.28 -14.87
C THR A 108 11.10 12.90 -14.84
N GLN A 109 11.60 13.27 -13.66
CA GLN A 109 12.95 13.81 -13.51
C GLN A 109 14.01 12.80 -13.95
N ALA A 110 13.91 11.55 -13.51
CA ALA A 110 14.83 10.48 -13.93
C ALA A 110 14.78 10.24 -15.45
N ALA A 111 13.58 10.25 -16.03
CA ALA A 111 13.38 10.10 -17.48
C ALA A 111 14.00 11.25 -18.30
N SER A 112 14.13 12.45 -17.71
CA SER A 112 14.84 13.57 -18.36
C SER A 112 16.35 13.35 -18.47
N THR A 113 16.92 12.47 -17.63
CA THR A 113 18.33 12.08 -17.67
C THR A 113 18.53 10.87 -18.59
N SER A 114 17.75 9.81 -18.40
CA SER A 114 17.75 8.65 -19.31
C SER A 114 16.46 7.84 -19.22
N LEU A 115 16.11 7.15 -20.30
CA LEU A 115 14.97 6.22 -20.31
C LEU A 115 15.14 5.10 -19.27
N GLN A 116 16.36 4.60 -19.10
CA GLN A 116 16.66 3.52 -18.17
C GLN A 116 16.43 3.96 -16.72
N ASP A 117 16.81 5.18 -16.35
CA ASP A 117 16.60 5.72 -15.01
C ASP A 117 15.12 5.95 -14.71
N GLY A 118 14.38 6.51 -15.69
CA GLY A 118 12.93 6.65 -15.60
C GLY A 118 12.23 5.30 -15.40
N LEU A 119 12.60 4.30 -16.19
CA LEU A 119 12.05 2.94 -16.08
C LEU A 119 12.39 2.30 -14.73
N SER A 120 13.64 2.43 -14.26
CA SER A 120 14.06 1.93 -12.96
C SER A 120 13.24 2.55 -11.83
N MET A 121 13.01 3.87 -11.86
CA MET A 121 12.21 4.58 -10.87
C MET A 121 10.74 4.12 -10.88
N ALA A 122 10.15 3.95 -12.06
CA ALA A 122 8.79 3.46 -12.22
C ALA A 122 8.63 2.02 -11.68
N PHE A 123 9.55 1.11 -12.02
CA PHE A 123 9.54 -0.26 -11.50
C PHE A 123 9.71 -0.31 -9.99
N LYS A 124 10.61 0.51 -9.42
CA LYS A 124 10.78 0.64 -7.97
C LYS A 124 9.48 1.06 -7.30
N SER A 125 8.78 2.05 -7.85
CA SER A 125 7.47 2.49 -7.34
C SER A 125 6.42 1.38 -7.39
N GLY A 126 6.33 0.65 -8.51
CA GLY A 126 5.41 -0.48 -8.65
C GLY A 126 5.72 -1.61 -7.66
N ALA A 127 7.01 -1.92 -7.48
CA ALA A 127 7.47 -2.95 -6.55
C ALA A 127 7.07 -2.65 -5.10
N VAL A 128 7.12 -1.39 -4.66
CA VAL A 128 6.67 -1.01 -3.31
C VAL A 128 5.22 -1.44 -3.06
N THR A 129 4.32 -1.11 -3.99
CA THR A 129 2.90 -1.45 -3.85
C THR A 129 2.70 -2.97 -3.85
N GLY A 130 3.35 -3.70 -4.77
CA GLY A 130 3.23 -5.16 -4.84
C GLY A 130 3.74 -5.86 -3.58
N LEU A 131 4.89 -5.44 -3.06
CA LEU A 131 5.49 -6.01 -1.85
C LEU A 131 4.67 -5.74 -0.60
N LEU A 132 4.08 -4.54 -0.47
CA LEU A 132 3.19 -4.22 0.64
C LEU A 132 1.90 -5.05 0.58
N VAL A 133 1.30 -5.23 -0.61
CA VAL A 133 0.10 -6.07 -0.78
C VAL A 133 0.36 -7.50 -0.34
N VAL A 134 1.42 -8.13 -0.87
CA VAL A 134 1.76 -9.53 -0.54
C VAL A 134 2.19 -9.65 0.92
N GLY A 135 3.02 -8.73 1.40
CA GLY A 135 3.54 -8.77 2.77
C GLY A 135 2.46 -8.60 3.83
N LEU A 136 1.56 -7.62 3.67
CA LEU A 136 0.44 -7.41 4.59
C LEU A 136 -0.60 -8.54 4.51
N ALA A 137 -0.85 -9.10 3.33
CA ALA A 137 -1.74 -10.25 3.19
C ALA A 137 -1.19 -11.49 3.93
N LEU A 138 0.09 -11.82 3.74
CA LEU A 138 0.74 -12.93 4.44
C LEU A 138 0.76 -12.69 5.95
N LEU A 139 1.11 -11.47 6.40
CA LEU A 139 1.09 -11.11 7.81
C LEU A 139 -0.31 -11.27 8.42
N GLY A 140 -1.35 -10.84 7.70
CA GLY A 140 -2.74 -10.98 8.14
C GLY A 140 -3.18 -12.44 8.30
N VAL A 141 -2.86 -13.29 7.32
CA VAL A 141 -3.17 -14.73 7.37
C VAL A 141 -2.43 -15.40 8.53
N VAL A 142 -1.13 -15.12 8.68
CA VAL A 142 -0.29 -15.66 9.76
C VAL A 142 -0.79 -15.18 11.13
N ALA A 143 -1.18 -13.92 11.27
CA ALA A 143 -1.71 -13.40 12.54
C ALA A 143 -3.09 -13.95 12.89
N TYR A 144 -3.93 -14.23 11.89
CA TYR A 144 -5.30 -14.70 12.11
C TYR A 144 -5.38 -16.22 12.39
N TYR A 145 -4.56 -17.03 11.72
CA TYR A 145 -4.54 -18.49 11.87
C TYR A 145 -3.39 -19.02 12.75
N GLY A 146 -2.51 -18.12 13.22
CA GLY A 146 -1.32 -18.42 14.00
C GLY A 146 -1.52 -18.65 15.47
#